data_AF-A0A944J232-F1
#
_entry.id   AF-A0A944J232-F1
#
_cell.length_a   1.000
_cell.length_b   1.000
_cell.length_c   1.000
_cell.angle_alpha   90.00
_cell.angle_beta   90.00
_cell.angle_gamma   90.00
#
_symmetry.space_group_name_H-M   'P 1'
#
loop_
_entity.id
_entity.type
_entity.pdbx_description
1 polymer ?
#
loop_
_entity_poly.entity_id
_entity_poly.type
_entity_poly.pdbx_seq_one_letter_code
_entity_poly.pdbx_strand_id
1 'polypeptide(L)'
;MLNSSAVLGVGGAGSAFASVIGLLVVLLLIGAVWWGVRRRRAEPAPPRPGEQPRRPARRHIEEPREADRNGFPADGGRRTAHEMKGYGNFGSQPRGTVGPDDR
;
A
#
# COMPACT_ATOMS: atom_id res chain seq x y z
N MET A 1 -56.05 -6.95 -22.04
CA MET A 1 -56.13 -7.78 -20.81
C MET A 1 -56.13 -9.21 -21.30
N LEU A 2 -55.14 -10.08 -21.12
CA LEU A 2 -54.08 -10.18 -20.12
C LEU A 2 -52.80 -10.73 -20.79
N ASN A 3 -51.63 -10.24 -20.37
CA ASN A 3 -50.34 -10.82 -20.76
C ASN A 3 -49.83 -11.61 -19.55
N SER A 4 -50.00 -12.94 -19.57
CA SER A 4 -49.51 -13.81 -18.50
C SER A 4 -48.00 -14.02 -18.67
N SER A 5 -47.19 -13.15 -18.09
CA SER A 5 -45.75 -13.37 -17.92
C SER A 5 -45.51 -14.29 -16.72
N ALA A 6 -45.73 -15.59 -16.91
CA ALA A 6 -45.23 -16.61 -15.99
C ALA A 6 -43.76 -16.91 -16.33
N VAL A 7 -42.84 -16.10 -15.82
CA VAL A 7 -41.44 -16.52 -15.70
C VAL A 7 -41.31 -17.23 -14.35
N LEU A 8 -41.58 -18.54 -14.34
CA LEU A 8 -41.21 -19.43 -13.26
C LEU A 8 -40.46 -20.61 -13.85
N GLY A 9 -39.18 -20.40 -14.08
CA GLY A 9 -38.23 -21.42 -14.48
C GLY A 9 -37.00 -21.39 -13.58
N VAL A 10 -37.20 -21.51 -12.25
CA VAL A 10 -36.10 -21.84 -11.34
C VAL A 10 -35.89 -23.34 -11.42
N GLY A 11 -34.89 -23.76 -12.21
CA GLY A 11 -34.34 -25.11 -12.14
C GLY A 11 -33.69 -25.31 -10.77
N GLY A 12 -34.41 -25.94 -9.84
CA GLY A 12 -34.10 -26.00 -8.41
C GLY A 12 -32.82 -26.76 -8.01
N ALA A 13 -32.10 -27.38 -8.95
CA ALA A 13 -30.83 -28.07 -8.65
C ALA A 13 -29.59 -27.25 -9.05
N GLY A 14 -29.66 -26.50 -10.15
CA GLY A 14 -28.54 -25.70 -10.65
C GLY A 14 -28.26 -24.45 -9.81
N SER A 15 -29.32 -23.81 -9.29
CA SER A 15 -29.18 -22.61 -8.47
C SER A 15 -28.58 -22.92 -7.09
N ALA A 16 -28.97 -24.03 -6.46
CA ALA A 16 -28.45 -24.43 -5.16
C ALA A 16 -26.94 -24.73 -5.22
N PHE A 17 -26.49 -25.46 -6.25
CA PHE A 17 -25.07 -25.75 -6.44
C PHE A 17 -24.25 -24.48 -6.70
N ALA A 18 -24.77 -23.58 -7.54
CA ALA A 18 -24.14 -22.29 -7.79
C ALA A 18 -24.04 -21.43 -6.52
N SER A 19 -25.07 -21.42 -5.68
CA SER A 19 -25.06 -20.73 -4.39
C SER A 19 -24.03 -21.31 -3.42
N VAL A 20 -23.88 -22.63 -3.36
CA VAL A 20 -22.87 -23.28 -2.51
C VAL A 20 -21.45 -22.92 -2.97
N ILE A 21 -21.19 -22.97 -4.28
CA ILE A 21 -19.89 -22.55 -4.82
C ILE A 21 -19.62 -21.07 -4.52
N GLY A 22 -20.62 -20.21 -4.74
CA GLY A 22 -20.50 -18.79 -4.41
C GLY A 22 -20.14 -18.56 -2.94
N LEU A 23 -20.80 -19.29 -2.03
CA LEU A 23 -20.49 -19.21 -0.60
C LEU A 23 -19.08 -19.70 -0.27
N LEU A 24 -18.62 -20.79 -0.89
CA LEU A 24 -17.25 -21.28 -0.72
C LEU A 24 -16.21 -20.25 -1.17
N VAL A 25 -16.44 -19.60 -2.32
CA VAL A 25 -15.55 -18.54 -2.82
C VAL A 25 -15.53 -17.35 -1.86
N VAL A 26 -16.69 -16.93 -1.36
CA VAL A 26 -16.79 -15.83 -0.38
C VAL A 26 -16.01 -16.15 0.89
N LEU A 27 -16.18 -17.36 1.45
CA LEU A 27 -15.44 -17.80 2.64
C LEU A 27 -13.93 -17.85 2.40
N LEU A 28 -13.50 -18.33 1.22
CA LEU A 28 -12.09 -18.34 0.82
C LEU A 28 -11.51 -16.92 0.78
N LEU A 29 -12.22 -15.96 0.18
CA LEU A 29 -11.77 -14.57 0.08
C LEU A 29 -11.70 -13.90 1.46
N ILE A 30 -12.70 -14.12 2.32
CA ILE A 30 -12.68 -13.63 3.70
C ILE A 30 -11.47 -14.20 4.45
N GLY A 31 -11.22 -15.50 4.33
CA GLY A 31 -10.06 -16.16 4.93
C GLY A 31 -8.73 -15.58 4.45
N ALA A 32 -8.59 -15.34 3.15
CA ALA A 32 -7.37 -14.76 2.56
C ALA A 32 -7.11 -13.33 3.06
N VAL A 33 -8.15 -12.48 3.11
CA VAL A 33 -8.03 -11.12 3.64
C VAL A 33 -7.67 -11.15 5.13
N TRP A 34 -8.35 -12.00 5.91
CA TRP A 34 -8.07 -12.14 7.34
C TRP A 34 -6.64 -12.63 7.60
N TRP A 35 -6.15 -13.60 6.82
CA TRP A 35 -4.77 -14.06 6.88
C TRP A 35 -3.78 -12.93 6.58
N GLY A 36 -4.04 -12.15 5.52
CA GLY A 36 -3.22 -10.99 5.16
C GLY A 36 -3.13 -9.97 6.30
N VAL A 37 -4.27 -9.64 6.93
CA VAL A 37 -4.32 -8.75 8.09
C VAL A 37 -3.59 -9.37 9.30
N ARG A 38 -3.79 -10.65 9.58
CA ARG A 38 -3.15 -11.35 10.69
C ARG A 38 -1.63 -11.36 10.57
N ARG A 39 -1.12 -11.51 9.34
CA ARG A 39 0.31 -11.46 9.02
C ARG A 39 0.88 -10.05 9.24
N ARG A 40 0.18 -9.00 8.80
CA ARG A 40 0.58 -7.60 9.04
C ARG A 40 0.55 -7.21 10.51
N ARG A 41 -0.32 -7.81 11.32
CA ARG A 41 -0.32 -7.60 12.79
C ARG A 41 0.92 -8.15 13.49
N ALA A 42 1.72 -8.99 12.83
CA ALA A 42 3.01 -9.43 13.36
C ALA A 42 4.12 -8.40 13.09
N GLU A 43 3.86 -7.38 12.26
CA GLU A 43 4.79 -6.26 12.07
C GLU A 43 4.74 -5.34 13.31
N PRO A 44 5.89 -4.78 13.73
CA PRO A 44 5.93 -3.79 14.80
C PRO A 44 4.97 -2.63 14.50
N ALA A 45 4.27 -2.15 15.53
CA ALA A 45 3.42 -0.98 15.39
C ALA A 45 4.24 0.21 14.86
N PRO A 46 3.65 1.09 14.03
CA PRO A 46 4.32 2.30 13.59
C PRO A 46 4.91 3.05 14.79
N PRO A 47 6.16 3.56 14.68
CA PRO A 47 6.81 4.24 15.79
C PRO A 47 5.94 5.41 16.26
N ARG A 48 5.80 5.54 17.56
CA ARG A 48 4.99 6.60 18.17
C ARG A 48 5.63 7.96 17.87
N PRO A 49 4.86 9.07 17.80
CA PRO A 49 5.42 10.40 17.60
C PRO A 49 6.50 10.77 18.63
N GLY A 50 6.38 10.29 19.87
CA GLY A 50 7.39 10.47 20.92
C GLY A 50 8.64 9.60 20.79
N GLU A 51 8.59 8.56 19.96
CA GLU A 51 9.75 7.72 19.58
C GLU A 51 10.49 8.32 18.37
N GLN A 52 9.97 9.40 17.78
CA GLN A 52 10.70 10.11 16.74
C GLN A 52 12.01 10.67 17.31
N PRO A 53 13.12 10.52 16.58
CA PRO A 53 14.40 11.13 16.95
C PRO A 53 14.20 12.62 17.19
N ARG A 54 14.51 13.08 18.40
CA ARG A 54 14.49 14.51 18.70
C ARG A 54 15.55 15.20 17.86
N ARG A 55 15.21 16.36 17.32
CA ARG A 55 16.15 17.17 16.53
C ARG A 55 17.43 17.38 17.38
N PRO A 56 18.62 17.00 16.88
CA PRO A 56 19.85 17.23 17.61
C PRO A 56 20.05 18.73 17.84
N ALA A 57 20.67 19.10 18.96
CA ALA A 57 20.91 20.50 19.32
C ALA A 57 21.80 21.24 18.30
N ARG A 58 22.55 20.50 17.48
CA ARG A 58 23.40 21.07 16.43
C ARG A 58 22.56 21.44 15.22
N ARG A 59 22.65 22.71 14.83
CA ARG A 59 22.13 23.20 13.54
C ARG A 59 22.90 22.50 12.42
N HIS A 60 22.20 22.11 11.35
CA HIS A 60 22.82 21.57 10.14
C HIS A 60 23.91 22.56 9.70
N ILE A 61 25.17 22.11 9.68
CA ILE A 61 26.28 22.89 9.16
C ILE A 61 26.18 22.74 7.65
N GLU A 62 25.73 23.78 6.97
CA GLU A 62 25.88 23.82 5.52
C GLU A 62 27.35 24.07 5.24
N GLU A 63 28.02 23.06 4.67
CA GLU A 63 29.30 23.29 4.02
C GLU A 63 29.05 24.22 2.83
N PRO A 64 29.87 25.28 2.65
CA PRO A 64 29.75 26.16 1.51
C PRO A 64 29.99 25.35 0.23
N ARG A 65 28.91 24.92 -0.42
CA ARG A 65 28.94 24.32 -1.75
C ARG A 65 28.76 25.43 -2.77
N GLU A 66 29.54 25.36 -3.84
CA GLU A 66 29.26 26.15 -5.05
C GLU A 66 27.84 25.86 -5.53
N ALA A 67 27.13 26.90 -5.97
CA ALA A 67 25.75 26.78 -6.42
C ALA A 67 25.66 25.75 -7.55
N ASP A 68 24.99 24.63 -7.27
CA ASP A 68 24.76 23.59 -8.27
C ASP A 68 24.02 24.20 -9.47
N ARG A 69 24.61 24.05 -10.66
CA ARG A 69 24.05 24.56 -11.92
C ARG A 69 22.66 23.96 -12.21
N ASN A 70 22.32 22.86 -11.54
CA ASN A 70 21.02 22.19 -11.58
C ASN A 70 20.20 22.40 -10.29
N GLY A 71 20.34 23.56 -9.63
CA GLY A 71 19.60 23.89 -8.42
C GLY A 71 18.08 23.79 -8.58
N PHE A 72 17.39 23.59 -7.45
CA PHE A 72 15.93 23.53 -7.44
C PHE A 72 15.31 24.83 -7.97
N PRO A 73 14.23 24.76 -8.76
CA PRO A 73 13.49 25.94 -9.21
C PRO A 73 13.10 26.86 -8.04
N ALA A 74 13.39 28.14 -8.16
CA ALA A 74 13.13 29.15 -7.13
C ALA A 74 11.65 29.57 -7.03
N ASP A 75 10.82 29.10 -7.96
CA ASP A 75 9.38 29.36 -8.03
C ASP A 75 8.58 28.59 -6.96
N GLY A 76 9.23 27.74 -6.17
CA GLY A 76 8.58 26.89 -5.17
C GLY A 76 7.75 25.77 -5.79
N GLY A 77 7.80 25.61 -7.11
CA GLY A 77 7.10 24.57 -7.86
C GLY A 77 7.69 23.21 -7.57
N ARG A 78 6.94 22.37 -6.83
CA ARG A 78 7.28 20.96 -6.67
C ARG A 78 6.68 20.19 -7.82
N ARG A 79 7.49 19.41 -8.53
CA ARG A 79 6.97 18.39 -9.46
C ARG A 79 6.17 17.39 -8.65
N THR A 80 4.90 17.27 -8.98
CA THR A 80 3.98 16.28 -8.42
C THR A 80 4.30 14.91 -8.99
N ALA A 81 3.86 13.85 -8.32
CA ALA A 81 4.21 12.47 -8.67
C ALA A 81 3.90 12.09 -10.13
N HIS A 82 2.84 12.66 -10.72
CA HIS A 82 2.46 12.40 -12.12
C HIS A 82 3.30 13.16 -13.14
N GLU A 83 4.02 14.21 -12.72
CA GLU A 83 4.96 14.98 -13.53
C GLU A 83 6.36 14.34 -13.54
N MET A 84 6.63 13.38 -12.65
CA MET A 84 7.88 12.62 -12.58
C MET A 84 7.81 11.39 -13.50
N LYS A 85 7.87 11.61 -14.82
CA LYS A 85 7.87 10.56 -15.85
C LYS A 85 9.02 9.56 -15.60
N GLY A 86 8.69 8.33 -15.22
CA GLY A 86 9.66 7.24 -15.02
C GLY A 86 10.36 7.20 -13.65
N TYR A 87 10.17 8.20 -12.78
CA TYR A 87 10.86 8.29 -11.47
C TYR A 87 9.91 8.23 -10.26
N GLY A 88 8.59 8.13 -10.47
CA GLY A 88 7.59 8.15 -9.41
C GLY A 88 7.36 6.85 -8.63
N ASN A 89 8.00 5.73 -9.01
CA ASN A 89 7.73 4.41 -8.44
C ASN A 89 8.97 3.67 -7.91
N PHE A 90 9.99 4.40 -7.44
CA PHE A 90 11.08 3.77 -6.68
C PHE A 90 10.59 3.46 -5.27
N GLY A 91 10.00 2.28 -5.07
CA GLY A 91 9.72 1.76 -3.75
C GLY A 91 11.01 1.71 -2.92
N SER A 92 10.98 2.28 -1.71
CA SER A 92 12.09 2.17 -0.78
C SER A 92 12.28 0.68 -0.44
N GLN A 93 13.40 0.09 -0.87
CA GLN A 93 13.77 -1.24 -0.40
C GLN A 93 13.90 -1.20 1.13
N PRO A 94 13.34 -2.19 1.86
CA PRO A 94 13.64 -2.34 3.27
C PRO A 94 15.15 -2.54 3.38
N ARG A 95 15.82 -1.68 4.14
CA ARG A 95 17.24 -1.81 4.43
C ARG A 95 17.43 -3.11 5.21
N GLY A 96 17.80 -4.17 4.49
CA GLY A 96 18.28 -5.40 5.08
C GLY A 96 19.43 -5.07 6.02
N THR A 97 19.29 -5.53 7.25
CA THR A 97 20.30 -5.60 8.31
C THR A 97 21.73 -5.66 7.77
N VAL A 98 22.50 -4.60 8.00
CA VAL A 98 23.97 -4.64 7.95
C VAL A 98 24.41 -5.50 9.13
N GLY A 99 24.90 -6.71 8.84
CA GLY A 99 25.55 -7.58 9.82
C GLY A 99 26.87 -6.96 10.30
N PRO A 100 27.22 -7.10 11.60
CA PRO A 100 28.50 -6.63 12.12
C PRO A 100 29.56 -7.73 11.94
N ASP A 101 30.24 -7.72 10.82
CA ASP A 101 31.39 -8.58 10.55
C ASP A 101 32.43 -7.86 9.69
N ASP A 102 33.10 -6.88 10.31
CA ASP A 102 34.41 -6.39 9.88
C ASP A 102 35.25 -6.06 11.15
N ARG A 103 36.05 -7.03 11.61
CA ARG A 103 37.24 -6.83 12.46
C ARG A 103 38.37 -7.71 11.93
#